data_AF-A0AAD9J9M2-F1
#
_entry.id   AF-A0AAD9J9M2-F1
#
_cell.length_a   1.000
_cell.length_b   1.000
_cell.length_c   1.000
_cell.angle_alpha   90.00
_cell.angle_beta   90.00
_cell.angle_gamma   90.00
#
_symmetry.space_group_name_H-M   'P 1'
#
loop_
_entity.id
_entity.type
_entity.pdbx_description
1 polymer ?
#
loop_
_entity_poly.entity_id
_entity_poly.type
_entity_poly.pdbx_seq_one_letter_code
_entity_poly.pdbx_strand_id
1 'polypeptide(L)'
;ACFRERDHVVIVMPYFAHERFQDYVQLLSVSEVQGYMKNLLIALHRVHEVDIIHRDIKPSNFLFNRIAKKFCLVDFGLAQKAPVLLNKKTEVNEFMVSEAKPPSPLGKKVRKPSASDHVSTTR
;
A
#
# COMPACT_ATOMS: atom_id res chain seq x y z
N ALA A 1 -25.16 17.91 -4.00
CA ALA A 1 -26.57 17.48 -4.15
C ALA A 1 -26.65 16.42 -5.23
N CYS A 2 -27.60 15.48 -5.15
CA CYS A 2 -27.80 14.45 -6.17
C CYS A 2 -29.25 14.53 -6.66
N PHE A 3 -29.44 14.61 -7.98
CA PHE A 3 -30.74 14.68 -8.62
C PHE A 3 -30.88 13.51 -9.59
N ARG A 4 -32.09 12.97 -9.71
CA ARG A 4 -32.40 11.92 -10.68
C ARG A 4 -33.67 12.32 -11.42
N GLU A 5 -33.59 12.36 -12.74
CA GLU A 5 -34.73 12.62 -13.61
C GLU A 5 -34.70 11.64 -14.78
N ARG A 6 -35.77 10.83 -14.91
CA ARG A 6 -35.84 9.70 -15.84
C ARG A 6 -34.59 8.79 -15.70
N ASP A 7 -33.84 8.63 -16.80
CA ASP A 7 -32.63 7.82 -16.89
C ASP A 7 -31.34 8.62 -16.66
N HIS A 8 -31.44 9.87 -16.20
CA HIS A 8 -30.29 10.71 -15.88
C HIS A 8 -30.09 10.86 -14.37
N VAL A 9 -28.85 10.70 -13.94
CA VAL A 9 -28.41 11.02 -12.56
C VAL A 9 -27.40 12.17 -12.65
N VAL A 10 -27.66 13.25 -11.93
CA VAL A 10 -26.82 14.45 -11.89
C VAL A 10 -26.30 14.63 -10.46
N ILE A 11 -24.98 14.66 -10.32
CA ILE A 11 -24.31 14.91 -9.04
C ILE A 11 -23.70 16.30 -9.11
N VAL A 12 -24.24 17.22 -8.31
CA VAL A 12 -23.68 18.57 -8.12
C VAL A 12 -22.66 18.51 -7.00
N MET A 13 -21.40 18.73 -7.37
CA MET A 13 -20.25 18.79 -6.47
C MET A 13 -19.59 20.17 -6.52
N PRO A 14 -18.97 20.64 -5.42
CA PRO A 14 -18.21 21.88 -5.43
C PRO A 14 -17.10 21.83 -6.49
N TYR A 15 -16.94 22.90 -7.26
CA TYR A 15 -15.84 23.02 -8.20
C TYR A 15 -14.52 23.15 -7.44
N PHE A 16 -13.58 22.26 -7.75
CA PHE A 16 -12.23 22.30 -7.23
C PHE A 16 -11.30 22.84 -8.33
N ALA A 17 -10.83 24.08 -8.19
CA ALA A 17 -9.87 24.65 -9.13
C ALA A 17 -8.57 23.83 -9.09
N HIS A 18 -8.10 23.33 -10.24
CA HIS A 18 -6.90 22.52 -10.37
C HIS A 18 -6.30 22.66 -11.77
N GLU A 19 -5.04 22.27 -11.91
CA GLU A 19 -4.37 22.12 -13.19
C GLU A 19 -4.42 20.65 -13.64
N ARG A 20 -4.37 20.39 -14.95
CA ARG A 20 -4.31 18.99 -15.42
C ARG A 20 -2.94 18.43 -15.07
N PHE A 21 -2.91 17.18 -14.62
CA PHE A 21 -1.66 16.53 -14.19
C PHE A 21 -0.55 16.60 -15.24
N GLN A 22 -0.89 16.42 -16.51
CA GLN A 22 0.05 16.46 -17.63
C GLN A 22 0.77 17.81 -17.78
N ASP A 23 0.11 18.91 -17.43
CA ASP A 23 0.64 20.25 -17.62
C ASP A 23 1.78 20.55 -16.63
N TYR A 24 1.79 19.88 -15.48
CA TYR A 24 2.72 20.20 -14.41
C TYR A 24 3.61 19.03 -13.94
N VAL A 25 3.37 17.80 -14.36
CA VAL A 25 4.12 16.63 -13.86
C VAL A 25 5.63 16.77 -14.08
N GLN A 26 6.03 17.28 -15.25
CA GLN A 26 7.45 17.50 -15.60
C GLN A 26 8.06 18.70 -14.87
N LEU A 27 7.23 19.54 -14.26
CA LEU A 27 7.63 20.73 -13.52
C LEU A 27 7.66 20.50 -12.00
N LEU A 28 7.33 19.30 -11.52
CA LEU A 28 7.33 18.99 -10.09
C LEU A 28 8.78 18.87 -9.59
N SER A 29 9.10 19.64 -8.55
CA SER A 29 10.31 19.36 -7.77
C SER A 29 10.16 18.08 -6.94
N VAL A 30 11.28 17.50 -6.49
CA VAL A 30 11.26 16.32 -5.60
C VAL A 30 10.41 16.55 -4.34
N SER A 31 10.49 17.74 -3.76
CA SER A 31 9.68 18.14 -2.60
C SER A 31 8.18 18.17 -2.92
N GLU A 32 7.81 18.65 -4.11
CA GLU A 32 6.40 18.65 -4.54
C GLU A 32 5.89 17.24 -4.82
N VAL A 33 6.71 16.36 -5.39
CA VAL A 33 6.35 14.94 -5.55
C VAL A 33 6.11 14.29 -4.19
N GLN A 34 6.99 14.51 -3.22
CA GLN A 34 6.81 14.01 -1.86
C GLN A 34 5.52 14.55 -1.23
N GLY A 35 5.24 15.86 -1.39
CA GLY A 35 4.02 16.49 -0.92
C GLY A 35 2.76 15.91 -1.58
N TYR A 36 2.80 15.68 -2.90
CA TYR A 36 1.71 15.06 -3.65
C TYR A 36 1.42 13.64 -3.14
N MET A 37 2.44 12.79 -3.05
CA MET A 37 2.30 11.42 -2.58
C MET A 37 1.82 11.35 -1.13
N LYS A 38 2.34 12.22 -0.25
CA LYS A 38 1.89 12.31 1.14
C LYS A 38 0.39 12.64 1.23
N ASN A 39 -0.08 13.65 0.49
CA ASN A 39 -1.48 14.04 0.53
C ASN A 39 -2.40 12.99 -0.10
N LEU A 40 -1.94 12.27 -1.14
CA LEU A 40 -2.68 11.13 -1.70
C LEU A 40 -2.90 10.04 -0.65
N LEU A 41 -1.84 9.67 0.08
CA LEU A 41 -1.93 8.66 1.13
C LEU A 41 -2.81 9.11 2.30
N ILE A 42 -2.76 10.40 2.67
CA ILE A 42 -3.67 10.96 3.68
C ILE A 42 -5.13 10.85 3.22
N ALA A 43 -5.43 11.23 1.97
CA ALA A 43 -6.79 11.15 1.43
C ALA A 43 -7.29 9.69 1.40
N LEU A 44 -6.45 8.76 0.96
CA LEU A 44 -6.75 7.32 0.97
C LEU A 44 -7.00 6.80 2.39
N HIS A 45 -6.16 7.18 3.35
CA HIS A 45 -6.35 6.81 4.75
C HIS A 45 -7.72 7.25 5.26
N ARG A 46 -8.14 8.49 4.98
CA ARG A 46 -9.48 8.99 5.34
C ARG A 46 -10.62 8.22 4.68
N VAL A 47 -10.47 7.85 3.43
CA VAL A 47 -11.46 7.03 2.71
C VAL A 47 -11.55 5.63 3.33
N HIS A 48 -10.43 5.06 3.74
CA HIS A 48 -10.39 3.75 4.38
C HIS A 48 -10.94 3.77 5.82
N GLU A 49 -10.84 4.89 6.56
CA GLU A 49 -11.44 5.05 7.90
C GLU A 49 -12.97 4.86 7.89
N VAL A 50 -13.63 5.07 6.74
CA VAL A 50 -15.08 4.90 6.57
C VAL A 50 -15.44 3.62 5.79
N ASP A 51 -14.54 2.63 5.78
CA ASP A 51 -14.70 1.34 5.10
C ASP A 51 -14.99 1.49 3.61
N ILE A 52 -14.37 2.45 2.92
CA ILE A 52 -14.47 2.59 1.46
C ILE A 52 -13.11 2.26 0.84
N ILE A 53 -13.11 1.52 -0.26
CA ILE A 53 -11.96 1.27 -1.12
C ILE A 53 -12.21 2.01 -2.44
N HIS A 54 -11.32 2.93 -2.83
CA HIS A 54 -11.51 3.77 -4.02
C HIS A 54 -11.44 2.98 -5.34
N ARG A 55 -10.53 2.01 -5.43
CA ARG A 55 -10.24 1.13 -6.58
C ARG A 55 -9.79 1.77 -7.90
N ASP A 56 -9.99 3.07 -8.10
CA ASP A 56 -9.55 3.79 -9.31
C ASP A 56 -8.56 4.92 -9.02
N ILE A 57 -7.40 4.57 -8.45
CA ILE A 57 -6.35 5.55 -8.13
C ILE A 57 -5.46 5.79 -9.35
N LYS A 58 -5.53 7.02 -9.87
CA LYS A 58 -4.74 7.50 -11.00
C LYS A 58 -4.61 9.03 -10.93
N PRO A 59 -3.64 9.65 -11.62
CA PRO A 59 -3.39 11.09 -11.50
C PRO A 59 -4.58 11.99 -11.88
N SER A 60 -5.45 11.56 -12.79
CA SER A 60 -6.67 12.32 -13.15
C SER A 60 -7.71 12.36 -12.03
N ASN A 61 -7.64 11.42 -11.07
CA ASN A 61 -8.58 11.31 -9.95
C ASN A 61 -8.01 11.91 -8.65
N PHE A 62 -6.78 12.46 -8.69
CA PHE A 62 -6.21 13.17 -7.55
C PHE A 62 -5.78 14.59 -7.98
N LEU A 63 -6.71 15.51 -7.78
CA LEU A 63 -6.61 16.90 -8.22
C LEU A 63 -5.65 17.66 -7.32
N PHE A 64 -4.83 18.51 -7.94
CA PHE A 64 -3.88 19.36 -7.25
C PHE A 64 -4.01 20.80 -7.72
N ASN A 65 -4.21 21.71 -6.77
CA ASN A 65 -4.10 23.14 -6.97
C ASN A 65 -2.74 23.60 -6.45
N ARG A 66 -1.79 23.91 -7.36
CA ARG A 66 -0.43 24.32 -6.96
C ARG A 66 -0.39 25.68 -6.28
N ILE A 67 -1.27 26.61 -6.68
CA ILE A 67 -1.33 27.97 -6.12
C ILE A 67 -1.83 27.93 -4.68
N ALA A 68 -2.96 27.27 -4.45
CA ALA A 68 -3.56 27.14 -3.12
C ALA A 68 -2.93 26.02 -2.27
N LYS A 69 -2.04 25.20 -2.86
CA LYS A 69 -1.44 23.98 -2.27
C LYS A 69 -2.50 23.04 -1.67
N LYS A 70 -3.62 22.87 -2.38
CA LYS A 70 -4.73 21.99 -1.98
C LYS A 70 -4.80 20.74 -2.86
N PHE A 71 -5.22 19.64 -2.26
CA PHE A 71 -5.37 18.34 -2.92
C PHE A 71 -6.78 17.79 -2.72
N CYS A 72 -7.30 17.07 -3.72
CA CYS A 72 -8.62 16.46 -3.65
C CYS A 72 -8.64 15.11 -4.36
N LEU A 73 -9.07 14.06 -3.66
CA LEU A 73 -9.35 12.75 -4.26
C LEU A 73 -10.80 12.76 -4.78
N VAL A 74 -10.99 12.44 -6.05
CA VAL A 74 -12.27 12.50 -6.76
C VAL A 74 -12.55 11.19 -7.48
N ASP A 75 -13.79 11.08 -7.99
CA ASP A 75 -14.28 9.93 -8.77
C ASP A 75 -14.34 8.61 -7.99
N PHE A 76 -15.37 8.51 -7.16
CA PHE A 76 -15.73 7.29 -6.43
C PHE A 76 -16.64 6.36 -7.26
N GLY A 77 -16.71 6.51 -8.58
CA GLY A 77 -17.61 5.72 -9.44
C GLY A 77 -17.33 4.22 -9.40
N LEU A 78 -16.08 3.84 -9.15
CA LEU A 78 -15.65 2.46 -8.94
C LEU A 78 -15.42 2.12 -7.46
N ALA A 79 -15.75 3.00 -6.51
CA ALA A 79 -15.52 2.72 -5.11
C ALA A 79 -16.39 1.56 -4.60
N GLN A 80 -15.90 0.84 -3.59
CA GLN A 80 -16.63 -0.26 -2.97
C GLN A 80 -16.51 -0.18 -1.46
N LYS A 81 -17.54 -0.61 -0.73
CA LYS A 81 -17.43 -0.83 0.70
C LYS A 81 -16.42 -1.94 0.97
N ALA A 82 -15.45 -1.69 1.83
CA ALA A 82 -14.51 -2.69 2.28
C ALA A 82 -15.32 -3.86 2.88
N PRO A 83 -14.94 -5.12 2.57
CA PRO A 83 -15.54 -6.26 3.23
C PRO A 83 -15.34 -6.09 4.74
N VAL A 84 -16.42 -6.23 5.50
CA VAL A 84 -16.32 -6.27 6.96
C VAL A 84 -15.52 -7.52 7.28
N LEU A 85 -14.22 -7.35 7.49
CA LEU A 85 -13.48 -8.31 8.28
C LEU A 85 -14.05 -8.11 9.68
N LEU A 86 -15.03 -8.95 10.04
CA LEU A 86 -15.44 -9.10 11.43
C LEU A 86 -14.15 -9.14 12.23
N ASN A 87 -13.96 -8.18 13.13
CA ASN A 87 -12.90 -8.22 14.12
C ASN A 87 -13.12 -9.46 14.97
N LYS A 88 -12.73 -10.63 14.48
CA LYS A 88 -12.27 -11.72 15.31
C LYS A 88 -10.96 -11.24 15.91
N LYS A 89 -11.07 -10.43 16.98
CA LYS A 89 -10.04 -10.39 18.01
C LYS A 89 -10.06 -11.74 18.75
N THR A 90 -9.75 -12.82 18.03
CA THR A 90 -9.49 -14.15 18.55
C THR A 90 -8.94 -14.99 17.41
N GLU A 91 -7.62 -15.24 17.47
CA GLU A 91 -6.90 -16.38 16.88
C GLU A 91 -6.96 -16.46 15.33
N VAL A 92 -5.89 -16.27 14.56
CA VAL A 92 -4.59 -16.96 14.63
C VAL A 92 -3.54 -16.16 13.85
N ASN A 93 -2.36 -16.03 14.44
CA ASN A 93 -1.10 -15.97 13.68
C ASN A 93 -1.01 -17.23 12.81
N GLU A 94 -0.81 -17.06 11.50
CA GLU A 94 -0.17 -17.97 10.53
C GLU A 94 -0.87 -17.83 9.18
N PHE A 95 -0.44 -16.88 8.35
CA PHE A 95 -0.36 -17.05 6.89
C PHE A 95 0.28 -15.78 6.30
N MET A 96 1.61 -15.68 6.40
CA MET A 96 2.49 -14.92 5.47
C MET A 96 3.94 -14.94 5.97
N VAL A 97 4.54 -16.13 6.05
CA VAL A 97 5.99 -16.28 5.88
C VAL A 97 6.20 -17.46 4.94
N SER A 98 6.08 -17.23 3.63
CA SER A 98 6.68 -18.14 2.66
C SER A 98 8.14 -17.73 2.47
N GLU A 99 9.02 -18.62 2.87
CA GLU A 99 10.47 -18.54 2.91
C GLU A 99 11.11 -17.98 1.63
N ALA A 100 11.98 -16.98 1.77
CA ALA A 100 13.13 -16.83 0.89
C ALA A 100 14.35 -17.43 1.62
N LYS A 101 14.75 -18.64 1.23
CA LYS A 101 15.90 -19.33 1.84
C LYS A 101 17.21 -18.65 1.40
N PRO A 102 18.07 -18.16 2.30
CA PRO A 102 19.38 -17.65 1.91
C PRO A 102 20.30 -18.80 1.48
N PRO A 103 21.18 -18.62 0.48
CA PRO A 103 22.14 -19.65 0.08
C PRO A 103 23.16 -19.92 1.19
N SER A 104 23.30 -21.19 1.57
CA SER A 104 24.26 -21.66 2.56
C SER A 104 25.72 -21.49 2.09
N PRO A 105 26.66 -21.09 2.96
CA PRO A 105 28.06 -20.92 2.58
C PRO A 105 28.79 -22.26 2.39
N LEU A 106 29.64 -22.31 1.36
CA LEU A 106 30.47 -23.46 0.97
C LEU A 106 31.51 -23.79 2.07
N GLY A 107 31.23 -24.79 2.91
CA GLY A 107 32.15 -25.32 3.92
C GLY A 107 33.01 -26.46 3.37
N LYS A 108 34.32 -26.22 3.24
CA LYS A 108 35.35 -27.17 2.79
C LYS A 108 35.42 -28.40 3.72
N LYS A 109 35.31 -29.61 3.17
CA LYS A 109 35.58 -30.88 3.88
C LYS A 109 37.08 -30.99 4.16
N VAL A 110 37.50 -30.75 5.41
CA VAL A 110 38.82 -31.18 5.90
C VAL A 110 38.60 -32.44 6.74
N ARG A 111 39.08 -33.58 6.25
CA ARG A 111 39.18 -34.83 7.02
C ARG A 111 40.41 -34.76 7.92
N LYS A 112 40.29 -35.13 9.20
CA LYS A 112 41.41 -35.56 10.03
C LYS A 112 41.06 -36.88 10.74
N PRO A 113 42.04 -37.79 10.93
CA PRO A 113 41.83 -39.13 11.47
C PRO A 113 41.86 -39.13 13.01
N SER A 114 41.12 -40.03 13.65
CA SER A 114 41.26 -40.32 15.09
C SER A 114 41.96 -41.66 15.29
N ALA A 115 43.11 -41.61 15.94
CA ALA A 115 43.82 -42.74 16.54
C ALA A 115 43.76 -42.59 18.08
N SER A 116 44.07 -43.69 18.78
CA SER A 116 44.36 -43.84 20.23
C SER A 116 43.19 -43.63 21.20
N ASP A 117 43.07 -44.31 22.33
CA ASP A 117 43.75 -45.47 22.90
C ASP A 117 42.96 -45.94 24.15
N HIS A 118 43.11 -47.24 24.43
CA HIS A 118 43.28 -47.87 25.74
C HIS A 118 42.30 -47.76 26.93
N VAL A 119 41.88 -48.98 27.33
CA VAL A 119 42.03 -49.63 28.65
C VAL A 119 40.99 -49.36 29.73
N SER A 120 40.33 -50.45 30.15
CA SER A 120 39.73 -50.63 31.47
C SER A 120 39.74 -52.12 31.86
N THR A 121 40.78 -52.49 32.61
CA THR A 121 40.94 -53.42 33.75
C THR A 121 39.79 -54.35 34.20
N THR A 122 40.21 -55.58 34.60
CA THR A 122 39.59 -56.62 35.48
C THR A 122 38.31 -57.30 34.97
N ARG A 123 38.25 -58.64 34.87
CA ARG A 123 38.64 -59.67 35.84
C ARG A 123 38.88 -61.01 35.14
#